data_AF-A0A2S6UG05-F1
#
_entry.id   AF-A0A2S6UG05-F1
#
_cell.length_a   1.000
_cell.length_b   1.000
_cell.length_c   1.000
_cell.angle_alpha   90.00
_cell.angle_beta   90.00
_cell.angle_gamma   90.00
#
_symmetry.space_group_name_H-M   'P 1'
#
loop_
_entity.id
_entity.type
_entity.pdbx_description
1 polymer ?
#
loop_
_entity_poly.entity_id
_entity_poly.type
_entity_poly.pdbx_seq_one_letter_code
_entity_poly.pdbx_strand_id
1 'polypeptide(L)'
;MSKFQMITLVFMFSVAGLVTACADTKPYVHNKSEFDRESVSFAKGVTNRSEVTVCFQKHGTMSQAIVDLAREECASFGKTAVFREQTYQVCPLVTPVAAVYDCVGETATSGFGSQGGFNVFDLRRNTQ
;
A
#
# COMPACT_ATOMS: atom_id res chain seq x y z
N MET A 1 47.39 -10.24 -23.02
CA MET A 1 46.28 -9.38 -22.55
C MET A 1 46.86 -8.39 -21.56
N SER A 2 46.88 -7.11 -21.90
CA SER A 2 47.60 -6.10 -21.14
C SER A 2 46.90 -5.86 -19.80
N LYS A 3 47.67 -5.79 -18.70
CA LYS A 3 47.16 -5.52 -17.33
C LYS A 3 46.29 -4.25 -17.28
N PHE A 4 46.56 -3.32 -18.19
CA PHE A 4 45.78 -2.10 -18.40
C PHE A 4 44.32 -2.36 -18.82
N GLN A 5 44.06 -3.34 -19.70
CA GLN A 5 42.69 -3.68 -20.13
C GLN A 5 41.87 -4.35 -19.02
N MET A 6 42.52 -5.10 -18.13
CA MET A 6 41.85 -5.75 -17.02
C MET A 6 41.37 -4.72 -15.97
N ILE A 7 42.17 -3.68 -15.73
CA ILE A 7 41.80 -2.59 -14.82
C ILE A 7 40.65 -1.75 -15.40
N THR A 8 40.62 -1.49 -16.72
CA THR A 8 39.53 -0.71 -17.35
C THR A 8 38.20 -1.46 -17.30
N LEU A 9 38.20 -2.78 -17.50
CA LEU A 9 36.99 -3.61 -17.42
C LEU A 9 36.43 -3.70 -15.99
N VAL A 10 37.30 -3.84 -14.98
CA VAL A 10 36.87 -3.87 -13.57
C VAL A 10 36.30 -2.52 -13.14
N PHE A 11 36.90 -1.40 -13.57
CA PHE A 11 36.42 -0.06 -13.23
C PHE A 11 35.07 0.24 -13.89
N MET A 12 34.88 -0.17 -15.15
CA MET A 12 33.59 -0.04 -15.85
C MET A 12 32.48 -0.88 -15.17
N PHE A 13 32.80 -2.09 -14.74
CA PHE A 13 31.83 -2.97 -14.06
C PHE A 13 31.47 -2.44 -12.65
N SER A 14 32.42 -1.85 -11.92
CA SER A 14 32.16 -1.25 -10.60
C SER A 14 31.23 -0.03 -10.64
N VAL A 15 31.30 0.79 -11.69
CA VAL A 15 30.42 1.97 -11.82
C VAL A 15 28.99 1.55 -12.22
N ALA A 16 28.84 0.49 -13.02
CA ALA A 16 27.54 -0.01 -13.43
C ALA A 16 26.73 -0.64 -12.28
N GLY A 17 27.38 -1.19 -11.26
CA GLY A 17 26.71 -1.84 -10.11
C GLY A 17 26.06 -0.87 -9.10
N LEU A 18 26.48 0.40 -9.07
CA LEU A 18 26.01 1.37 -8.07
C LEU A 18 24.62 1.95 -8.37
N VAL A 19 24.13 1.85 -9.61
CA VAL A 19 22.88 2.50 -10.05
C VAL A 19 21.64 1.60 -9.99
N THR A 20 21.78 0.28 -9.82
CA THR A 20 20.63 -0.64 -9.86
C THR A 20 19.94 -0.88 -8.51
N ALA A 21 20.41 -0.26 -7.42
CA ALA A 21 19.88 -0.51 -6.07
C ALA A 21 18.61 0.30 -5.70
N CYS A 22 18.17 1.25 -6.53
CA CYS A 22 17.12 2.22 -6.17
C CYS A 22 15.82 2.12 -7.00
N ALA A 23 15.52 0.98 -7.65
CA ALA A 23 14.58 1.00 -8.78
C ALA A 23 13.13 0.54 -8.53
N ASP A 24 12.77 -0.10 -7.40
CA ASP A 24 11.39 -0.56 -7.24
C ASP A 24 10.96 -0.61 -5.76
N THR A 25 10.16 0.38 -5.33
CA THR A 25 9.58 0.40 -3.99
C THR A 25 8.08 0.16 -4.09
N LYS A 26 7.60 -0.88 -3.39
CA LYS A 26 6.17 -1.21 -3.32
C LYS A 26 5.43 -0.18 -2.47
N PRO A 27 4.14 0.09 -2.77
CA PRO A 27 3.31 0.94 -1.93
C PRO A 27 3.17 0.34 -0.53
N TYR A 28 3.18 1.17 0.50
CA TYR A 28 3.06 0.74 1.90
C TYR A 28 2.27 1.74 2.74
N VAL A 29 1.72 1.27 3.86
CA VAL A 29 0.95 2.11 4.79
C VAL A 29 1.92 2.78 5.76
N HIS A 30 1.88 4.10 5.81
CA HIS A 30 2.76 4.89 6.65
C HIS A 30 2.16 5.09 8.05
N ASN A 31 2.90 4.65 9.06
CA ASN A 31 2.58 4.86 10.46
C ASN A 31 3.71 5.62 11.16
N LYS A 32 3.51 6.91 11.45
CA LYS A 32 4.51 7.75 12.14
C LYS A 32 4.83 7.24 13.55
N SER A 33 3.83 6.68 14.24
CA SER A 33 3.96 6.25 15.63
C SER A 33 4.64 4.89 15.83
N GLU A 34 4.84 4.12 14.75
CA GLU A 34 5.43 2.78 14.83
C GLU A 34 6.90 2.81 15.29
N PHE A 35 7.61 3.88 14.95
CA PHE A 35 9.03 4.07 15.28
C PHE A 35 9.26 5.10 16.39
N ASP A 36 8.20 5.77 16.85
CA ASP A 36 8.27 6.77 17.90
C ASP A 36 8.20 6.11 19.28
N ARG A 37 9.37 5.95 19.91
CA ARG A 37 9.57 5.36 21.24
C ARG A 37 8.92 6.16 22.36
N GLU A 38 8.64 7.44 22.12
CA GLU A 38 7.99 8.33 23.09
C GLU A 38 6.46 8.27 22.97
N SER A 39 5.94 7.67 21.91
CA SER A 39 4.50 7.53 21.72
C SER A 39 3.90 6.52 22.71
N VAL A 40 2.74 6.86 23.27
CA VAL A 40 1.97 5.96 24.16
C VAL A 40 1.53 4.65 23.49
N SER A 41 1.53 4.65 22.15
CA SER A 41 1.23 3.53 21.25
C SER A 41 2.47 2.78 20.76
N PHE A 42 3.68 3.12 21.22
CA PHE A 42 4.90 2.43 20.82
C PHE A 42 4.82 0.93 21.12
N ALA A 43 5.13 0.11 20.12
CA ALA A 43 5.02 -1.35 20.16
C ALA A 43 3.61 -1.89 20.50
N LYS A 44 2.58 -1.05 20.46
CA LYS A 44 1.17 -1.45 20.59
C LYS A 44 0.54 -1.39 19.21
N GLY A 45 -0.16 -2.45 18.82
CA GLY A 45 -0.96 -2.44 17.59
C GLY A 45 -1.96 -1.28 17.63
N VAL A 46 -2.17 -0.62 16.49
CA VAL A 46 -3.16 0.46 16.38
C VAL A 46 -4.53 -0.13 16.68
N THR A 47 -5.21 0.37 17.73
CA THR A 47 -6.52 -0.16 18.16
C THR A 47 -7.69 0.48 17.43
N ASN A 48 -7.51 1.69 16.90
CA ASN A 48 -8.50 2.38 16.08
C ASN A 48 -7.79 3.30 15.08
N ARG A 49 -8.08 3.14 13.79
CA ARG A 49 -7.52 3.97 12.73
C ARG A 49 -8.64 4.76 12.05
N SER A 50 -8.57 6.09 12.13
CA SER A 50 -9.48 7.01 11.45
C SER A 50 -8.95 7.45 10.08
N GLU A 51 -7.64 7.37 9.86
CA GLU A 51 -6.98 7.79 8.64
C GLU A 51 -5.87 6.79 8.28
N VAL A 52 -5.75 6.45 7.00
CA VAL A 52 -4.69 5.63 6.42
C VAL A 52 -3.95 6.48 5.40
N THR A 53 -2.64 6.61 5.57
CA THR A 53 -1.76 7.22 4.55
C THR A 53 -0.98 6.13 3.85
N VAL A 54 -1.14 6.00 2.52
CA VAL A 54 -0.37 5.07 1.69
C VAL A 54 0.74 5.83 0.97
N CYS A 55 1.99 5.46 1.23
CA CYS A 55 3.16 6.00 0.56
C CYS A 55 3.53 5.14 -0.65
N PHE A 56 3.75 5.78 -1.79
CA PHE A 56 4.10 5.11 -3.03
C PHE A 56 4.92 5.99 -3.97
N GLN A 57 5.51 5.36 -4.98
CA GLN A 57 6.20 6.03 -6.08
C GLN A 57 5.32 6.07 -7.33
N LYS A 58 5.35 7.19 -8.06
CA LYS A 58 4.53 7.38 -9.28
C LYS A 58 4.88 6.39 -10.39
N HIS A 59 6.15 5.99 -10.49
CA HIS A 59 6.62 5.00 -11.45
C HIS A 59 6.53 3.60 -10.85
N GLY A 60 5.86 2.67 -11.53
CA GLY A 60 5.79 1.26 -11.14
C GLY A 60 4.63 0.88 -10.19
N THR A 61 3.99 1.85 -9.52
CA THR A 61 2.83 1.55 -8.66
C THR A 61 1.53 1.54 -9.45
N MET A 62 0.79 0.44 -9.37
CA MET A 62 -0.55 0.33 -9.94
C MET A 62 -1.56 1.01 -9.01
N SER A 63 -2.34 1.97 -9.52
CA SER A 63 -3.31 2.74 -8.71
C SER A 63 -4.31 1.84 -7.97
N GLN A 64 -4.66 0.70 -8.56
CA GLN A 64 -5.54 -0.30 -7.94
C GLN A 64 -4.96 -0.85 -6.64
N ALA A 65 -3.66 -1.17 -6.64
CA ALA A 65 -2.97 -1.73 -5.47
C ALA A 65 -2.94 -0.76 -4.28
N ILE A 66 -2.91 0.55 -4.54
CA ILE A 66 -2.96 1.60 -3.50
C ILE A 66 -4.33 1.59 -2.82
N VAL A 67 -5.40 1.52 -3.63
CA VAL A 67 -6.78 1.49 -3.14
C VAL A 67 -7.05 0.19 -2.37
N ASP A 68 -6.60 -0.95 -2.92
CA ASP A 68 -6.77 -2.25 -2.27
C ASP A 68 -6.06 -2.30 -0.92
N LEU A 69 -4.84 -1.77 -0.83
CA LEU A 69 -4.09 -1.67 0.41
C LEU A 69 -4.79 -0.78 1.45
N ALA A 70 -5.27 0.40 1.03
CA ALA A 70 -6.03 1.28 1.93
C ALA A 70 -7.33 0.63 2.42
N ARG A 71 -8.01 -0.10 1.53
CA ARG A 71 -9.26 -0.81 1.84
C ARG A 71 -9.02 -1.95 2.82
N GLU A 72 -8.00 -2.76 2.62
CA GLU A 72 -7.64 -3.89 3.50
C GLU A 72 -7.32 -3.39 4.92
N GLU A 73 -6.57 -2.30 5.02
CA GLU A 73 -6.27 -1.66 6.31
C GLU A 73 -7.52 -1.13 7.01
N CYS A 74 -8.35 -0.32 6.35
CA CYS A 74 -9.57 0.18 6.98
C CYS A 74 -10.55 -0.98 7.31
N ALA A 75 -10.62 -2.01 6.46
CA ALA A 75 -11.47 -3.17 6.66
C ALA A 75 -11.04 -4.01 7.87
N SER A 76 -9.75 -4.05 8.19
CA SER A 76 -9.23 -4.69 9.41
C SER A 76 -9.81 -4.05 10.69
N PHE A 77 -10.28 -2.81 10.61
CA PHE A 77 -10.98 -2.10 11.69
C PHE A 77 -12.51 -2.06 11.51
N GLY A 78 -13.05 -2.79 10.53
CA GLY A 78 -14.47 -2.78 10.20
C GLY A 78 -14.96 -1.46 9.60
N LYS A 79 -14.07 -0.69 8.95
CA LYS A 79 -14.36 0.61 8.33
C LYS A 79 -14.16 0.55 6.81
N THR A 80 -14.67 1.57 6.12
CA THR A 80 -14.51 1.73 4.67
C THR A 80 -13.51 2.85 4.38
N ALA A 81 -12.57 2.60 3.46
CA ALA A 81 -11.62 3.60 3.00
C ALA A 81 -12.28 4.57 2.00
N VAL A 82 -12.22 5.86 2.27
CA VAL A 82 -12.67 6.94 1.38
C VAL A 82 -11.46 7.80 1.02
N PHE A 83 -11.20 7.96 -0.28
CA PHE A 83 -10.09 8.79 -0.73
C PHE A 83 -10.33 10.26 -0.34
N ARG A 84 -9.37 10.84 0.37
CA ARG A 84 -9.41 12.23 0.82
C ARG A 84 -8.58 13.12 -0.10
N GLU A 85 -7.29 12.85 -0.17
CA GLU A 85 -6.36 13.69 -0.93
C GLU A 85 -5.04 12.98 -1.27
N GLN A 86 -4.23 13.61 -2.12
CA GLN A 86 -2.85 13.21 -2.39
C GLN A 86 -1.89 14.35 -2.02
N THR A 87 -0.86 14.05 -1.24
CA THR A 87 0.16 15.01 -0.78
C THR A 87 1.58 14.46 -0.94
N TYR A 88 2.59 15.32 -0.84
CA TYR A 88 4.01 14.96 -1.01
C TYR A 88 4.86 15.20 0.25
N GLN A 89 4.24 15.67 1.35
CA GLN A 89 4.98 16.12 2.53
C GLN A 89 5.02 15.10 3.68
N VAL A 90 4.34 13.97 3.54
CA VAL A 90 4.22 12.97 4.61
C VAL A 90 5.19 11.80 4.42
N CYS A 91 5.39 11.39 3.17
CA CYS A 91 6.18 10.20 2.84
C CYS A 91 7.67 10.53 2.61
N PRO A 92 8.57 9.55 2.77
CA PRO A 92 10.01 9.74 2.56
C PRO A 92 10.37 9.96 1.08
N LEU A 93 11.57 10.48 0.84
CA LEU A 93 12.09 10.83 -0.50
C LEU A 93 12.03 9.69 -1.53
N VAL A 94 12.14 8.43 -1.09
CA VAL A 94 12.07 7.24 -1.95
C VAL A 94 10.66 6.93 -2.46
N THR A 95 9.62 7.33 -1.71
CA THR A 95 8.20 7.16 -2.07
C THR A 95 7.50 8.49 -1.87
N PRO A 96 7.71 9.47 -2.75
CA PRO A 96 7.36 10.87 -2.47
C PRO A 96 5.85 11.13 -2.48
N VAL A 97 5.03 10.20 -2.99
CA VAL A 97 3.59 10.40 -3.11
C VAL A 97 2.87 9.75 -1.94
N ALA A 98 2.03 10.52 -1.27
CA ALA A 98 1.13 10.06 -0.20
C ALA A 98 -0.31 10.12 -0.70
N ALA A 99 -1.03 9.00 -0.68
CA ALA A 99 -2.48 8.98 -0.83
C ALA A 99 -3.12 8.83 0.56
N VAL A 100 -3.94 9.80 0.94
CA VAL A 100 -4.61 9.85 2.24
C VAL A 100 -6.05 9.36 2.08
N TYR A 101 -6.44 8.42 2.91
CA TYR A 101 -7.77 7.84 2.97
C TYR A 101 -8.36 8.02 4.37
N ASP A 102 -9.59 8.49 4.44
CA ASP A 102 -10.37 8.47 5.67
C ASP A 102 -11.02 7.09 5.84
N CYS A 103 -10.83 6.46 6.99
CA CYS A 103 -11.56 5.26 7.36
C CYS A 103 -12.88 5.67 8.03
N VAL A 104 -13.97 5.63 7.27
CA VAL A 104 -15.31 6.00 7.72
C VAL A 104 -16.24 4.79 7.84
N GLY A 105 -17.21 4.89 8.73
CA GLY A 105 -18.11 3.79 9.09
C GLY A 105 -17.90 3.36 10.54
N GLU A 106 -19.00 3.26 11.30
CA GLU A 106 -18.99 2.63 12.62
C GLU A 106 -18.72 1.14 12.46
N THR A 107 -18.04 0.58 13.47
CA THR A 107 -17.73 -0.84 13.64
C THR A 107 -18.72 -1.72 12.87
N ALA A 108 -18.23 -2.61 12.02
CA ALA A 108 -18.98 -3.73 11.50
C ALA A 108 -19.42 -4.69 12.63
N THR A 109 -20.27 -4.20 13.54
CA THR A 109 -21.30 -4.97 14.24
C THR A 109 -22.59 -4.76 13.45
N SER A 110 -22.55 -5.08 12.16
CA SER A 110 -23.73 -5.03 11.30
C SER A 110 -23.53 -6.01 10.16
N GLY A 111 -23.92 -7.26 10.45
CA GLY A 111 -24.47 -8.15 9.45
C GLY A 111 -23.50 -8.61 8.38
N PHE A 112 -23.12 -9.87 8.48
CA PHE A 112 -22.88 -10.72 7.33
C PHE A 112 -24.15 -10.70 6.43
N GLY A 113 -24.30 -9.64 5.63
CA GLY A 113 -25.27 -9.53 4.54
C GLY A 113 -24.73 -10.22 3.31
N SER A 114 -24.38 -11.49 3.47
CA SER A 114 -24.42 -12.45 2.37
C SER A 114 -25.86 -12.48 1.87
N GLN A 115 -26.12 -11.85 0.72
CA GLN A 115 -27.11 -12.28 -0.26
C GLN A 115 -27.05 -11.38 -1.51
N GLY A 116 -25.92 -11.44 -2.20
CA GLY A 116 -25.98 -11.44 -3.67
C GLY A 116 -26.64 -12.74 -4.09
N GLY A 117 -27.98 -12.73 -4.15
CA GLY A 117 -28.79 -13.86 -4.62
C GLY A 117 -28.54 -14.13 -6.09
N PHE A 118 -27.48 -14.87 -6.41
CA PHE A 118 -27.37 -15.56 -7.69
C PHE A 118 -28.06 -16.92 -7.52
N ASN A 119 -29.38 -16.94 -7.70
CA ASN A 119 -30.14 -18.18 -7.77
C ASN A 119 -29.69 -18.96 -9.02
N VAL A 120 -28.74 -19.88 -8.87
CA VAL A 120 -28.43 -20.93 -9.86
C VAL A 120 -29.63 -21.88 -10.09
N PHE A 121 -30.71 -21.72 -9.31
CA PHE A 121 -31.90 -22.56 -9.35
C PHE A 121 -33.09 -21.99 -10.17
N ASP A 122 -32.99 -20.77 -10.72
CA ASP A 122 -34.10 -20.10 -11.44
C ASP A 122 -34.10 -20.28 -12.98
N LEU A 123 -33.07 -20.87 -13.57
CA LEU A 123 -33.04 -21.14 -15.02
C LEU A 123 -33.60 -22.51 -15.44
N ARG A 124 -34.17 -23.30 -14.50
CA ARG A 124 -34.69 -24.64 -14.80
C ARG A 124 -36.18 -24.86 -14.50
N ARG A 125 -36.94 -23.80 -14.20
CA ARG A 125 -38.34 -23.94 -13.75
C ARG A 125 -39.39 -23.07 -14.44
N ASN A 126 -39.09 -22.52 -15.62
CA ASN A 126 -40.12 -21.94 -16.49
C ASN A 126 -39.84 -22.25 -17.98
N THR A 127 -40.10 -23.48 -18.43
CA THR A 127 -41.31 -23.84 -19.22
C THR A 127 -41.56 -22.91 -20.42
N GLN A 128 -41.06 -23.29 -21.60
CA GLN A 128 -41.90 -23.79 -22.70
C GLN A 128 -41.19 -24.96 -23.38
#